data_AF-A0A0Q6EE59-F1
#
_entry.id   AF-A0A0Q6EE59-F1
#
_cell.length_a   1.000
_cell.length_b   1.000
_cell.length_c   1.000
_cell.angle_alpha   90.00
_cell.angle_beta   90.00
_cell.angle_gamma   90.00
#
_symmetry.space_group_name_H-M   'P 1'
#
loop_
_entity.id
_entity.type
_entity.pdbx_description
1 polymer ?
#
loop_
_entity_poly.entity_id
_entity_poly.type
_entity_poly.pdbx_seq_one_letter_code
_entity_poly.pdbx_strand_id
1 'polypeptide(L)' 'MTELSTSTCAPKAEDITCWPDGDGAHLGEVWRRAFDWKSDDYDVVLLEDTVRLRELGILDELS' A
#
# COMPACT_ATOMS: atom_id res chain seq x y z
N MET A 1 -20.01 5.49 -6.04
CA MET A 1 -18.55 5.66 -6.22
C MET A 1 -17.96 5.59 -4.84
N THR A 2 -17.40 4.44 -4.50
CA THR A 2 -17.05 4.08 -3.13
C THR A 2 -15.72 4.75 -2.78
N GLU A 3 -15.82 5.75 -1.91
CA GLU A 3 -14.92 6.07 -0.80
C GLU A 3 -13.40 6.05 -1.07
N LEU A 4 -12.90 7.18 -1.60
CA LEU A 4 -11.51 7.63 -1.39
C LEU A 4 -11.33 8.03 0.09
N SER A 5 -11.28 7.04 0.97
CA SER A 5 -10.87 7.23 2.35
C SER A 5 -9.36 7.14 2.42
N THR A 6 -8.67 8.28 2.38
CA THR A 6 -7.72 8.74 3.42
C THR A 6 -6.80 9.86 2.92
N SER A 7 -6.81 10.95 3.69
CA SER A 7 -5.74 11.95 3.85
C SER A 7 -5.32 12.80 2.64
N THR A 8 -5.66 14.10 2.71
CA THR A 8 -5.23 15.21 1.84
C THR A 8 -3.71 15.46 1.79
N CYS A 9 -2.87 14.56 2.29
CA CYS A 9 -1.41 14.65 2.18
C CYS A 9 -0.97 13.70 1.05
N ALA A 10 -0.14 14.19 0.13
CA ALA A 10 0.38 13.35 -0.95
C ALA A 10 1.02 12.08 -0.37
N PRO A 11 0.72 10.89 -0.93
CA PRO A 11 1.29 9.65 -0.43
C PRO A 11 2.81 9.67 -0.62
N LYS A 12 3.53 9.11 0.35
CA LYS A 12 4.98 9.11 0.41
C LYS A 12 5.54 7.78 -0.07
N ALA A 13 6.79 7.78 -0.51
CA ALA A 13 7.49 6.57 -0.97
C ALA A 13 7.64 5.48 0.12
N GLU A 14 7.52 5.87 1.39
CA GLU A 14 7.55 5.01 2.58
C GLU A 14 6.20 4.35 2.88
N ASP A 15 5.09 4.85 2.31
CA ASP A 15 3.78 4.24 2.48
C ASP A 15 3.70 2.89 1.76
N ILE A 16 2.74 2.05 2.16
CA ILE A 16 2.63 0.68 1.69
C ILE A 16 1.43 0.55 0.76
N THR A 17 1.63 -0.03 -0.41
CA THR A 17 0.56 -0.44 -1.31
C THR A 17 0.09 -1.84 -0.92
N CYS A 18 -1.21 -2.00 -0.74
CA CYS A 18 -1.88 -3.26 -0.47
C CYS A 18 -2.68 -3.69 -1.70
N TRP A 19 -2.41 -4.87 -2.22
CA TRP A 19 -3.24 -5.48 -3.26
C TRP A 19 -4.36 -6.33 -2.65
N PRO A 20 -5.46 -6.55 -3.40
CA PRO A 20 -6.54 -7.43 -2.96
C PRO A 20 -6.10 -8.89 -2.76
N ASP A 21 -4.97 -9.27 -3.34
CA ASP A 21 -4.34 -10.58 -3.16
C ASP A 21 -3.71 -10.77 -1.76
N GLY A 22 -3.73 -9.72 -0.91
CA GLY A 22 -3.13 -9.71 0.43
C GLY A 22 -1.65 -9.35 0.45
N ASP A 23 -1.03 -9.26 -0.72
CA ASP A 23 0.36 -8.89 -0.91
C ASP A 23 0.55 -7.36 -0.83
N GLY A 24 1.67 -6.92 -0.27
CA GLY A 24 2.00 -5.50 -0.19
C GLY A 24 3.45 -5.16 -0.49
N ALA A 25 3.68 -3.91 -0.87
CA ALA A 25 5.01 -3.38 -1.23
C ALA A 25 5.13 -1.91 -0.84
N HIS A 26 6.35 -1.36 -0.80
CA HIS A 26 6.49 0.07 -0.61
C HIS A 26 6.01 0.81 -1.87
N LEU A 27 5.28 1.91 -1.67
CA LEU A 27 4.81 2.78 -2.75
C LEU A 27 5.98 3.31 -3.59
N GLY A 28 7.14 3.54 -2.97
CA GLY A 28 8.36 3.90 -3.68
C GLY A 28 8.87 2.84 -4.67
N GLU A 29 8.57 1.55 -4.45
CA GLU A 29 8.88 0.46 -5.38
C GLU A 29 7.88 0.42 -6.54
N VAL A 30 6.61 0.68 -6.25
CA VAL A 30 5.55 0.82 -7.26
C VAL A 30 5.83 2.01 -8.18
N TRP A 31 6.24 3.16 -7.63
CA TRP A 31 6.64 4.33 -8.41
C TRP A 31 7.87 4.09 -9.29
N ARG A 32 8.77 3.21 -8.85
CA ARG A 32 9.91 2.75 -9.67
C ARG A 32 9.51 1.76 -10.76
N ARG A 33 8.21 1.46 -10.89
CA ARG A 33 7.66 0.44 -11.80
C ARG A 33 8.24 -0.95 -11.56
N ALA A 34 8.62 -1.26 -10.32
CA ALA A 34 9.03 -2.62 -9.96
C ALA A 34 7.89 -3.65 -10.12
N PHE A 35 6.64 -3.15 -10.13
CA PHE A 35 5.41 -3.93 -10.23
C PHE A 35 4.59 -3.61 -11.49
N ASP A 36 5.23 -3.21 -12.61
CA ASP A 36 4.55 -2.92 -13.89
C ASP A 36 3.75 -4.13 -14.45
N TRP A 37 4.07 -5.34 -13.96
CA TRP A 37 3.37 -6.59 -14.26
C TRP A 37 2.10 -6.81 -13.42
N LYS A 38 1.85 -5.97 -12.40
CA LYS A 38 0.74 -6.07 -11.45
C LYS A 38 -0.24 -4.90 -11.68
N SER A 39 -1.52 -5.12 -11.35
CA SER A 39 -2.55 -4.10 -11.53
C SER A 39 -2.31 -2.87 -10.64
N ASP A 40 -2.64 -1.68 -11.11
CA ASP A 40 -2.58 -0.44 -10.32
C ASP A 40 -3.74 -0.32 -9.30
N ASP A 41 -4.61 -1.33 -9.24
CA ASP A 41 -5.69 -1.48 -8.24
C ASP A 41 -5.10 -1.93 -6.90
N TYR A 42 -4.41 -1.00 -6.22
CA TYR A 42 -3.93 -1.16 -4.85
C TYR A 42 -4.45 -0.04 -3.96
N ASP A 43 -4.62 -0.37 -2.68
CA ASP A 43 -4.91 0.60 -1.63
C ASP A 43 -3.59 1.12 -1.04
N VAL A 44 -3.47 2.42 -0.82
CA VAL A 44 -2.29 2.99 -0.14
C VAL A 44 -2.60 3.08 1.35
N VAL A 45 -1.81 2.37 2.15
CA VAL A 45 -1.85 2.36 3.59
C VAL A 45 -0.64 3.12 4.12
N LEU A 46 -0.89 4.09 5.00
CA LEU A 46 0.17 4.84 5.67
C LEU A 46 1.04 3.89 6.48
N LEU A 47 2.37 4.07 6.40
CA LEU A 47 3.30 3.26 7.20
C LEU A 47 3.06 3.42 8.72
N GLU A 48 2.58 4.59 9.12
CA GLU A 48 2.21 4.91 10.50
C GLU A 48 0.96 4.12 10.97
N ASP A 49 0.13 3.63 10.04
CA ASP A 49 -1.07 2.85 10.34
C ASP A 49 -0.73 1.36 10.50
N THR A 50 0.06 1.07 11.53
CA THR A 50 0.49 -0.30 11.85
C THR A 50 -0.67 -1.23 12.18
N VAL A 51 -1.84 -0.68 12.54
CA VAL A 51 -3.06 -1.46 12.81
C VAL A 51 -3.59 -2.01 11.49
N ARG A 52 -3.84 -1.15 10.49
CA ARG A 52 -4.32 -1.57 9.17
C ARG A 52 -3.31 -2.49 8.48
N LEU A 53 -2.00 -2.22 8.60
CA LEU A 53 -0.95 -3.11 8.06
C LEU A 53 -0.97 -4.50 8.70
N ARG A 54 -1.26 -4.59 10.00
CA ARG A 54 -1.37 -5.88 10.70
C ARG A 54 -2.66 -6.62 10.35
N GLU A 55 -3.77 -5.91 10.20
CA GLU A 55 -5.05 -6.51 9.76
C GLU A 55 -4.96 -7.09 8.34
N LEU A 56 -4.17 -6.45 7.47
CA LEU A 56 -3.93 -6.89 6.10
C LEU A 56 -2.87 -8.01 6.00
N GLY A 57 -2.15 -8.34 7.08
CA GLY A 57 -1.10 -9.36 7.08
C GLY A 57 0.23 -8.92 6.45
N ILE A 58 0.27 -7.75 5.81
CA ILE A 58 1.43 -7.23 5.07
C ILE A 58 2.62 -6.93 6.00
N LEU A 59 2.35 -6.54 7.26
CA LEU A 59 3.41 -6.24 8.22
C LEU A 59 4.37 -7.41 8.44
N ASP A 60 3.89 -8.65 8.32
CA ASP A 60 4.71 -9.86 8.45
C ASP A 60 5.59 -10.10 7.20
N GLU A 61 5.09 -9.73 6.02
CA GLU A 61 5.78 -9.92 4.73
C GLU A 61 6.89 -8.91 4.46
N LEU A 62 6.82 -7.74 5.12
CA LEU A 62 7.84 -6.68 5.02
C LEU A 62 9.03 -6.87 6.00
N SER A 63 9.02 -7.94 6.82
CA SER A 63 10.04 -8.19 7.87
C SER A 63 11.34 -8.81 7.36
#